data_AF-A0A177PCY9-F1
#
_entry.id   AF-A0A177PCY9-F1
#
_cell.length_a   1.000
_cell.length_b   1.000
_cell.length_c   1.000
_cell.angle_alpha   90.00
_cell.angle_beta   90.00
_cell.angle_gamma   90.00
#
_symmetry.space_group_name_H-M   'P 1'
#
loop_
_entity.id
_entity.type
_entity.pdbx_description
1 polymer ?
#
loop_
_entity_poly.entity_id
_entity_poly.type
_entity_poly.pdbx_seq_one_letter_code
_entity_poly.pdbx_strand_id
1 'polypeptide(L)'
;MNTLRLLLIIPLLWLAGCAGPAGKSAGLSESKTLSASGISRFDDSGALNVKQRWQQAQQNAKLDAYRDLAAQLYREPLPNGSTVGAQVMRDEAYRIYVDSYLREARPADYRTVRDHLKATLDLTLTPRFYRCMAGDAGQVGQCQQQDQKLAFSRLGYREATVVSANLACGNRDCSDQYHVKGFSKQPNVVDDVLLDAGMYDSEWTINTGARTLLNYFLTNGFLNAL
;
A
#
# COMPACT_ATOMS: atom_id res chain seq x y z
N MET A 1 41.20 40.72 -42.12
CA MET A 1 39.89 41.18 -41.60
C MET A 1 38.71 40.21 -41.83
N ASN A 2 38.92 38.97 -42.30
CA ASN A 2 37.80 38.05 -42.64
C ASN A 2 37.65 36.82 -41.74
N THR A 3 38.55 36.57 -40.79
CA THR A 3 38.51 35.35 -39.93
C THR A 3 37.83 35.57 -38.59
N LEU A 4 37.67 36.81 -38.13
CA LEU A 4 37.06 37.14 -36.83
C LEU A 4 35.51 37.11 -36.87
N ARG A 5 34.90 37.14 -38.06
CA ARG A 5 33.42 37.08 -38.21
C ARG A 5 32.85 35.66 -38.13
N LEU A 6 33.66 34.62 -38.35
CA LEU A 6 33.16 33.23 -38.31
C LEU A 6 33.06 32.66 -36.89
N LEU A 7 33.80 33.22 -35.92
CA LEU A 7 33.85 32.72 -34.54
C LEU A 7 32.67 33.16 -33.65
N LEU A 8 31.78 34.03 -34.16
CA LEU A 8 30.63 34.55 -33.42
C LEU A 8 29.29 33.85 -33.73
N ILE A 9 29.27 32.92 -34.70
CA ILE A 9 28.03 32.25 -35.15
C ILE A 9 27.82 30.89 -34.45
N ILE A 10 28.87 30.32 -33.85
CA ILE A 10 28.84 28.98 -33.26
C ILE A 10 28.06 28.88 -31.92
N PRO A 11 27.95 29.91 -31.04
CA PRO A 11 27.26 29.73 -29.77
C PRO A 11 25.73 29.85 -29.87
N LEU A 12 25.14 30.23 -31.02
CA LEU A 12 23.69 30.40 -31.15
C LEU A 12 22.92 29.10 -31.50
N LEU A 13 23.60 28.03 -31.94
CA LEU A 13 22.92 26.78 -32.31
C LEU A 13 22.62 25.84 -31.12
N TRP A 14 23.10 26.15 -29.91
CA TRP A 14 22.90 25.29 -28.74
C TRP A 14 21.64 25.59 -27.91
N LEU A 15 20.86 26.61 -28.28
CA LEU A 15 19.64 27.00 -27.55
C LEU A 15 18.32 26.62 -28.23
N ALA A 16 18.36 25.98 -29.41
CA ALA A 16 17.16 25.53 -30.12
C ALA A 16 16.88 24.03 -29.89
N GLY A 17 16.68 23.64 -28.63
CA GLY A 17 16.58 22.24 -28.25
C GLY A 17 15.64 21.93 -27.10
N CYS A 18 14.49 22.59 -26.99
CA CYS A 18 13.41 22.15 -26.09
C CYS A 18 12.05 22.80 -26.46
N ALA A 19 11.61 22.62 -27.70
CA ALA A 19 10.21 22.89 -28.08
C ALA A 19 9.60 21.56 -28.52
N GLY A 20 9.10 20.78 -27.56
CA GLY A 20 8.29 19.60 -27.85
C GLY A 20 7.02 20.03 -28.60
N PRO A 21 6.47 19.18 -29.49
CA PRO A 21 5.23 19.49 -30.17
C PRO A 21 4.15 19.75 -29.12
N ALA A 22 3.58 20.95 -29.15
CA ALA A 22 2.36 21.29 -28.42
C ALA A 22 1.22 20.43 -28.99
N GLY A 23 1.10 19.20 -28.48
CA GLY A 23 -0.04 18.35 -28.70
C GLY A 23 -1.29 19.11 -28.25
N LYS A 24 -2.29 19.15 -29.13
CA LYS A 24 -3.62 19.70 -28.88
C LYS A 24 -4.04 19.35 -27.45
N SER A 25 -4.13 20.36 -26.60
CA SER A 25 -4.69 20.24 -25.25
C SER A 25 -6.15 19.84 -25.41
N ALA A 26 -6.41 18.52 -25.41
CA ALA A 26 -7.71 18.00 -25.06
C ALA A 26 -8.08 18.68 -23.73
N GLY A 27 -9.23 19.35 -23.73
CA GLY A 27 -9.60 20.36 -22.75
C GLY A 27 -9.22 19.98 -21.33
N LEU A 28 -8.71 20.95 -20.57
CA LEU A 28 -8.53 20.80 -19.12
C LEU A 28 -9.82 20.21 -18.57
N SER A 29 -9.78 18.92 -18.23
CA SER A 29 -10.93 18.21 -17.68
C SER A 29 -11.35 18.96 -16.43
N GLU A 30 -12.54 19.55 -16.51
CA GLU A 30 -13.28 20.04 -15.36
C GLU A 30 -13.27 18.95 -14.27
N SER A 31 -13.18 19.35 -13.00
CA SER A 31 -13.16 18.38 -11.90
C SER A 31 -14.41 17.51 -11.94
N LYS A 32 -14.25 16.20 -12.05
CA LYS A 32 -15.34 15.23 -12.11
C LYS A 32 -15.53 14.58 -10.75
N THR A 33 -16.75 14.52 -10.23
CA THR A 33 -17.02 13.77 -8.98
C THR A 33 -17.65 12.43 -9.32
N LEU A 34 -17.01 11.35 -8.85
CA LEU A 34 -17.60 10.02 -8.82
C LEU A 34 -18.41 9.85 -7.54
N SER A 35 -19.59 9.25 -7.65
CA SER A 35 -20.45 8.97 -6.50
C SER A 35 -20.89 7.51 -6.52
N ALA A 36 -20.87 6.87 -5.36
CA ALA A 36 -21.32 5.50 -5.20
C ALA A 36 -22.09 5.35 -3.89
N SER A 37 -23.11 4.49 -3.90
CA SER A 37 -23.88 4.17 -2.70
C SER A 37 -23.77 2.69 -2.37
N GLY A 38 -23.70 2.38 -1.08
CA GLY A 38 -23.72 1.03 -0.57
C GLY A 38 -24.84 0.85 0.44
N ILE A 39 -25.28 -0.40 0.61
CA ILE A 39 -26.43 -0.75 1.44
C ILE A 39 -26.02 -1.80 2.48
N SER A 40 -26.52 -1.64 3.71
CA SER A 40 -26.43 -2.67 4.74
C SER A 40 -27.78 -2.87 5.43
N ARG A 41 -27.96 -4.03 6.07
CA ARG A 41 -29.10 -4.30 6.94
C ARG A 41 -28.72 -4.03 8.39
N PHE A 42 -29.67 -3.61 9.21
CA PHE A 42 -29.47 -3.61 10.65
C PHE A 42 -29.47 -5.03 11.21
N ASP A 43 -28.65 -5.27 12.23
CA ASP A 43 -28.62 -6.55 12.95
C ASP A 43 -29.75 -6.61 13.97
N ASP A 44 -30.81 -7.33 13.64
CA ASP A 44 -31.99 -7.52 14.48
C ASP A 44 -31.93 -8.72 15.43
N SER A 45 -30.78 -9.39 15.55
CA SER A 45 -30.61 -10.59 16.40
C SER A 45 -30.73 -10.32 17.91
N GLY A 46 -30.66 -9.05 18.33
CA GLY A 46 -30.61 -8.64 19.73
C GLY A 46 -29.23 -8.80 20.38
N ALA A 47 -28.22 -9.29 19.64
CA ALA A 47 -26.85 -9.45 20.15
C ALA A 47 -26.12 -8.13 20.35
N LEU A 48 -26.51 -7.08 19.62
CA LEU A 48 -25.88 -5.76 19.63
C LEU A 48 -26.78 -4.70 20.26
N ASN A 49 -26.19 -3.78 21.02
CA ASN A 49 -26.91 -2.60 21.47
C ASN A 49 -27.22 -1.65 20.28
N VAL A 50 -28.15 -0.71 20.47
CA VAL A 50 -28.61 0.19 19.40
C VAL A 50 -27.45 0.97 18.74
N LYS A 51 -26.48 1.44 19.52
CA LYS A 51 -25.32 2.19 19.00
C LYS A 51 -24.38 1.29 18.20
N GLN A 52 -24.11 0.08 18.68
CA GLN A 52 -23.28 -0.93 18.01
C GLN A 52 -23.91 -1.37 16.70
N ARG A 53 -25.21 -1.67 16.71
CA ARG A 53 -26.01 -1.99 15.52
C ARG A 53 -25.91 -0.88 14.47
N TRP A 54 -26.05 0.39 14.88
CA TRP A 54 -25.92 1.53 13.97
C TRP A 54 -24.52 1.66 13.39
N GLN A 55 -23.47 1.57 14.23
CA GLN A 55 -22.09 1.66 13.78
C GLN A 55 -21.71 0.52 12.83
N GLN A 56 -22.14 -0.70 13.11
CA GLN A 56 -21.91 -1.86 12.26
C GLN A 56 -22.57 -1.68 10.89
N ALA A 57 -23.85 -1.28 10.86
CA ALA A 57 -24.56 -0.99 9.62
C ALA A 57 -23.84 0.13 8.83
N GLN A 58 -23.41 1.19 9.51
CA GLN A 58 -22.67 2.29 8.86
C GLN A 58 -21.35 1.83 8.25
N GLN A 59 -20.57 1.02 8.95
CA GLN A 59 -19.32 0.46 8.43
C GLN A 59 -19.55 -0.45 7.24
N ASN A 60 -20.56 -1.32 7.30
CA ASN A 60 -20.90 -2.24 6.22
C ASN A 60 -21.40 -1.50 4.97
N ALA A 61 -22.32 -0.55 5.13
CA ALA A 61 -22.84 0.25 4.01
C ALA A 61 -21.73 1.10 3.37
N LYS A 62 -20.83 1.67 4.18
CA LYS A 62 -19.67 2.42 3.70
C LYS A 62 -18.69 1.52 2.95
N LEU A 63 -18.41 0.31 3.45
CA LEU A 63 -17.54 -0.65 2.78
C LEU A 63 -18.10 -1.07 1.42
N ASP A 64 -19.40 -1.30 1.34
CA ASP A 64 -20.09 -1.61 0.10
C ASP A 64 -20.00 -0.45 -0.91
N ALA A 65 -20.25 0.78 -0.45
CA ALA A 65 -20.10 1.99 -1.27
C ALA A 65 -18.67 2.16 -1.81
N TYR A 66 -17.65 1.85 -1.00
CA TYR A 66 -16.25 1.91 -1.42
C TYR A 66 -15.91 0.91 -2.53
N ARG A 67 -16.48 -0.30 -2.50
CA ARG A 67 -16.23 -1.31 -3.54
C ARG A 67 -16.75 -0.84 -4.88
N ASP A 68 -17.97 -0.29 -4.89
CA ASP A 68 -18.57 0.27 -6.10
C ASP A 68 -17.82 1.50 -6.60
N LEU A 69 -17.41 2.39 -5.68
CA LEU A 69 -16.60 3.56 -6.02
C LEU A 69 -15.26 3.17 -6.63
N ALA A 70 -14.59 2.18 -6.06
CA ALA A 70 -13.35 1.64 -6.60
C ALA A 70 -13.58 1.04 -8.00
N ALA A 71 -14.63 0.25 -8.20
CA ALA A 71 -14.95 -0.30 -9.51
C ALA A 71 -15.23 0.78 -10.56
N GLN A 72 -15.91 1.88 -10.18
CA GLN A 72 -16.11 3.04 -11.05
C GLN A 72 -14.77 3.71 -11.39
N LEU A 73 -13.92 3.95 -10.38
CA LEU A 73 -12.61 4.58 -10.58
C LEU A 73 -11.72 3.76 -11.52
N TYR A 74 -11.69 2.43 -11.38
CA TYR A 74 -10.88 1.56 -12.25
C TYR A 74 -11.36 1.58 -13.71
N ARG A 75 -12.65 1.86 -13.96
CA ARG A 75 -13.21 2.02 -15.31
C ARG A 75 -13.08 3.43 -15.86
N GLU A 76 -12.62 4.38 -15.07
CA GLU A 76 -12.51 5.78 -15.49
C GLU A 76 -11.57 5.90 -16.71
N PRO A 77 -12.03 6.50 -17.82
CA PRO A 77 -11.20 6.72 -18.99
C PRO A 77 -10.16 7.81 -18.72
N LEU A 78 -8.98 7.63 -19.29
CA LEU A 78 -7.89 8.59 -19.25
C LEU A 78 -7.72 9.28 -20.61
N PRO A 79 -7.17 10.52 -20.64
CA PRO A 79 -6.96 11.27 -21.88
C PRO A 79 -6.09 10.56 -22.94
N ASN A 80 -5.26 9.61 -22.53
CA ASN A 80 -4.39 8.84 -23.43
C ASN A 80 -5.09 7.63 -24.09
N GLY A 81 -6.42 7.51 -23.95
CA GLY A 81 -7.22 6.41 -24.51
C GLY A 81 -7.17 5.12 -23.70
N SER A 82 -6.48 5.11 -22.55
CA SER A 82 -6.46 4.00 -21.60
C SER A 82 -7.50 4.20 -20.49
N THR A 83 -7.55 3.28 -19.53
CA THR A 83 -8.34 3.41 -18.29
C THR A 83 -7.42 3.44 -17.07
N VAL A 84 -7.92 3.96 -15.96
CA VAL A 84 -7.19 3.90 -14.67
C VAL A 84 -6.79 2.46 -14.34
N GLY A 85 -7.71 1.50 -14.49
CA GLY A 85 -7.44 0.09 -14.24
C GLY A 85 -6.35 -0.48 -15.15
N ALA A 86 -6.30 -0.07 -16.42
CA ALA A 86 -5.25 -0.51 -17.33
C ALA A 86 -3.86 0.04 -16.93
N GLN A 87 -3.77 1.25 -16.36
CA GLN A 87 -2.52 1.78 -15.82
C GLN A 87 -2.10 1.04 -14.54
N VAL A 88 -3.05 0.75 -13.65
CA VAL A 88 -2.81 -0.03 -12.42
C VAL A 88 -2.24 -1.42 -12.73
N MET A 89 -2.64 -2.04 -13.84
CA MET A 89 -2.10 -3.34 -14.27
C MET A 89 -0.70 -3.24 -14.88
N ARG A 90 -0.26 -2.05 -15.31
CA ARG A 90 1.05 -1.85 -15.94
C ARG A 90 2.18 -1.69 -14.93
N ASP A 91 1.96 -0.94 -13.85
CA ASP A 91 2.99 -0.64 -12.85
C ASP A 91 2.38 -0.44 -11.45
N GLU A 92 3.09 -0.91 -10.42
CA GLU A 92 2.67 -0.81 -9.02
C GLU A 92 2.53 0.65 -8.54
N ALA A 93 3.30 1.58 -9.09
CA ALA A 93 3.19 3.00 -8.77
C ALA A 93 1.76 3.53 -9.02
N TYR A 94 1.10 3.11 -10.11
CA TYR A 94 -0.29 3.50 -10.36
C TYR A 94 -1.23 2.90 -9.31
N ARG A 95 -1.02 1.64 -8.90
CA ARG A 95 -1.81 0.99 -7.85
C ARG A 95 -1.75 1.78 -6.55
N ILE A 96 -0.54 2.13 -6.10
CA ILE A 96 -0.32 2.88 -4.86
C ILE A 96 -0.98 4.26 -4.94
N TYR A 97 -0.88 4.93 -6.09
CA TYR A 97 -1.48 6.25 -6.27
C TYR A 97 -3.00 6.18 -6.20
N VAL A 98 -3.61 5.22 -6.89
CA VAL A 98 -5.06 4.99 -6.90
C VAL A 98 -5.57 4.62 -5.51
N ASP A 99 -4.89 3.71 -4.80
CA ASP A 99 -5.25 3.32 -3.43
C ASP A 99 -5.18 4.49 -2.46
N SER A 100 -4.21 5.38 -2.64
CA SER A 100 -4.09 6.61 -1.85
C SER A 100 -5.20 7.60 -2.18
N TYR A 101 -5.57 7.71 -3.46
CA TYR A 101 -6.63 8.58 -3.93
C TYR A 101 -8.02 8.12 -3.44
N LEU A 102 -8.30 6.82 -3.46
CA LEU A 102 -9.56 6.24 -2.96
C LEU A 102 -9.84 6.58 -1.49
N ARG A 103 -8.78 6.75 -0.67
CA ARG A 103 -8.92 7.12 0.75
C ARG A 103 -9.45 8.53 0.96
N GLU A 104 -9.37 9.38 -0.06
CA GLU A 104 -9.88 10.76 -0.01
C GLU A 104 -11.39 10.84 -0.23
N ALA A 105 -12.05 9.73 -0.56
CA ALA A 105 -13.50 9.70 -0.73
C ALA A 105 -14.19 10.13 0.56
N ARG A 106 -15.12 11.08 0.42
CA ARG A 106 -15.85 11.68 1.54
C ARG A 106 -17.25 11.09 1.64
N PRO A 107 -17.78 10.88 2.85
CA PRO A 107 -19.18 10.56 3.00
C PRO A 107 -20.03 11.77 2.60
N ALA A 108 -20.87 11.58 1.60
CA ALA A 108 -21.83 12.58 1.17
C ALA A 108 -23.11 12.51 2.00
N ASP A 109 -23.57 11.29 2.30
CA ASP A 109 -24.90 11.08 2.89
C ASP A 109 -25.03 9.72 3.58
N TYR A 110 -25.89 9.67 4.60
CA TYR A 110 -26.35 8.46 5.26
C TYR A 110 -27.86 8.52 5.45
N ARG A 111 -28.58 7.54 4.92
CA ARG A 111 -30.04 7.48 5.02
C ARG A 111 -30.51 6.11 5.46
N THR A 112 -31.44 6.09 6.40
CA THR A 112 -32.21 4.89 6.71
C THR A 112 -33.33 4.72 5.70
N VAL A 113 -33.42 3.54 5.11
CA VAL A 113 -34.48 3.14 4.19
C VAL A 113 -35.04 1.81 4.71
N ARG A 114 -36.17 1.88 5.43
CA ARG A 114 -36.73 0.72 6.17
C ARG A 114 -35.69 0.13 7.12
N ASP A 115 -35.42 -1.17 7.02
CA ASP A 115 -34.45 -1.90 7.87
C ASP A 115 -33.01 -1.85 7.30
N HIS A 116 -32.77 -0.95 6.35
CA HIS A 116 -31.48 -0.80 5.71
C HIS A 116 -30.89 0.58 5.96
N LEU A 117 -29.56 0.63 6.04
CA LEU A 117 -28.80 1.87 6.00
C LEU A 117 -28.12 1.99 4.63
N LYS A 118 -28.38 3.10 3.94
CA LYS A 118 -27.70 3.50 2.70
C LYS A 118 -26.63 4.53 3.04
N ALA A 119 -25.41 4.30 2.58
CA ALA A 119 -24.30 5.24 2.67
C ALA A 119 -23.88 5.67 1.27
N THR A 120 -23.65 6.96 1.04
CA THR A 120 -23.16 7.50 -0.23
C THR A 120 -21.78 8.13 -0.03
N LEU A 121 -20.84 7.79 -0.91
CA LEU A 121 -19.48 8.32 -0.93
C LEU A 121 -19.23 9.07 -2.23
N ASP A 122 -18.57 10.21 -2.11
CA ASP A 122 -18.14 11.04 -3.24
C ASP A 122 -16.62 11.10 -3.30
N LEU A 123 -16.08 11.01 -4.51
CA LEU A 123 -14.66 11.17 -4.81
C LEU A 123 -14.48 12.14 -5.97
N THR A 124 -13.85 13.27 -5.70
CA THR A 124 -13.56 14.27 -6.72
C THR A 124 -12.25 13.95 -7.43
N LEU A 125 -12.32 13.72 -8.74
CA LEU A 125 -11.20 13.56 -9.65
C LEU A 125 -10.75 14.95 -10.13
N THR A 126 -9.56 15.34 -9.70
CA THR A 126 -8.98 16.63 -10.06
C THR A 126 -8.32 16.57 -11.44
N PRO A 127 -8.12 17.71 -12.13
CA PRO A 127 -7.33 17.74 -13.38
C PRO A 127 -5.91 17.17 -13.18
N ARG A 128 -5.35 17.36 -11.98
CA ARG A 128 -4.05 16.81 -11.57
C ARG A 128 -4.07 15.28 -11.54
N PHE A 129 -5.12 14.66 -11.00
CA PHE A 129 -5.29 13.20 -11.03
C PHE A 129 -5.17 12.65 -12.46
N TYR A 130 -5.92 13.23 -13.41
CA TYR A 130 -5.88 12.80 -14.80
C TYR A 130 -4.49 12.99 -15.43
N ARG A 131 -3.81 14.10 -15.15
CA ARG A 131 -2.44 14.34 -15.62
C ARG A 131 -1.46 13.31 -15.08
N CYS A 132 -1.51 13.00 -13.79
CA CYS A 132 -0.64 12.01 -13.16
C CYS A 132 -0.90 10.61 -13.74
N MET A 133 -2.16 10.19 -13.79
CA MET A 133 -2.54 8.86 -14.30
C MET A 133 -2.29 8.66 -15.79
N ALA A 134 -2.33 9.73 -16.60
CA ALA A 134 -2.03 9.66 -18.02
C ALA A 134 -0.53 9.68 -18.35
N GLY A 135 0.31 10.08 -17.40
CA GLY A 135 1.77 10.13 -17.53
C GLY A 135 2.45 8.77 -17.38
N ASP A 136 3.77 8.77 -17.36
CA ASP A 136 4.59 7.58 -17.10
C ASP A 136 4.70 7.26 -15.59
N ALA A 137 5.30 6.12 -15.27
CA ALA A 137 5.46 5.67 -13.88
C ALA A 137 6.30 6.65 -13.04
N GLY A 138 7.30 7.31 -13.66
CA GLY A 138 8.12 8.34 -13.02
C GLY A 138 7.30 9.56 -12.61
N GLN A 139 6.41 10.02 -13.48
CA GLN A 139 5.52 11.15 -13.21
C GLN A 139 4.51 10.81 -12.10
N VAL A 140 4.00 9.58 -12.05
CA VAL A 140 3.13 9.15 -10.94
C VAL A 140 3.88 9.13 -9.61
N GLY A 141 5.13 8.64 -9.60
CA GLY A 141 6.00 8.71 -8.42
C GLY A 141 6.20 10.14 -7.92
N GLN A 142 6.42 11.10 -8.82
CA GLN A 142 6.51 12.52 -8.46
C GLN A 142 5.20 13.06 -7.91
N CYS A 143 4.06 12.69 -8.50
CA CYS A 143 2.74 13.09 -8.00
C CYS A 143 2.48 12.55 -6.59
N GLN A 144 2.84 11.30 -6.32
CA GLN A 144 2.74 10.70 -4.99
C GLN A 144 3.56 11.48 -3.95
N GLN A 145 4.83 11.78 -4.27
CA GLN A 145 5.71 12.51 -3.36
C GLN A 145 5.20 13.92 -3.07
N GLN A 146 4.77 14.65 -4.11
CA GLN A 146 4.25 16.01 -3.96
C GLN A 146 2.94 16.05 -3.16
N ASP A 147 2.09 15.05 -3.32
CA ASP A 147 0.82 14.96 -2.59
C ASP A 147 1.03 14.43 -1.15
N GLN A 148 2.27 14.16 -0.72
CA GLN A 148 2.63 13.47 0.53
C GLN A 148 1.93 12.10 0.68
N LYS A 149 1.50 11.53 -0.45
CA LYS A 149 0.87 10.22 -0.57
C LYS A 149 1.96 9.17 -0.70
N LEU A 150 2.83 9.10 0.31
CA LEU A 150 3.84 8.06 0.39
C LEU A 150 3.17 6.69 0.52
N ALA A 151 3.81 5.68 -0.04
CA ALA A 151 3.36 4.29 -0.10
C ALA A 151 3.35 3.61 1.29
N PHE A 152 2.68 4.19 2.29
CA PHE A 152 2.34 3.48 3.51
C PHE A 152 1.15 2.57 3.20
N SER A 153 1.43 1.49 2.46
CA SER A 153 0.52 0.37 2.33
C SER A 153 0.35 -0.30 3.71
N ARG A 154 -0.68 -1.16 3.86
CA ARG A 154 -1.22 -1.70 5.12
C ARG A 154 -0.25 -2.51 6.01
N LEU A 155 1.04 -2.56 5.70
CA LEU A 155 2.12 -3.04 6.56
C LEU A 155 3.25 -2.02 6.46
N GLY A 156 3.13 -0.95 7.24
CA GLY A 156 4.12 0.13 7.26
C GLY A 156 5.42 -0.36 7.87
N TYR A 157 6.33 -0.89 7.06
CA TYR A 157 7.74 -0.77 7.36
C TYR A 157 8.08 0.70 7.16
N ARG A 158 8.04 1.50 8.23
CA ARG A 158 8.92 2.68 8.27
C ARG A 158 10.30 2.14 7.94
N GLU A 159 10.96 2.71 6.95
CA GLU A 159 12.37 2.45 6.73
C GLU A 159 13.05 2.80 8.07
N ALA A 160 13.45 1.77 8.80
CA ALA A 160 14.05 1.94 10.11
C ALA A 160 15.38 2.65 9.89
N THR A 161 15.70 3.62 10.73
CA THR A 161 16.98 4.28 10.69
C THR A 161 18.05 3.22 10.90
N VAL A 162 18.75 2.83 9.84
CA VAL A 162 19.86 1.87 9.92
C VAL A 162 21.04 2.59 10.54
N VAL A 163 21.30 2.30 11.81
CA VAL A 163 22.51 2.75 12.50
C VAL A 163 23.51 1.60 12.41
N SER A 164 24.74 1.88 11.96
CA SER A 164 25.81 0.89 12.06
C SER A 164 26.08 0.63 13.53
N ALA A 165 25.70 -0.55 14.02
CA ALA A 165 26.03 -0.96 15.37
C ALA A 165 27.50 -1.36 15.44
N ASN A 166 28.17 -0.92 16.50
CA ASN A 166 29.53 -1.36 16.79
C ASN A 166 29.45 -2.76 17.39
N LEU A 167 29.80 -3.78 16.60
CA LEU A 167 29.83 -5.19 17.00
C LEU A 167 30.88 -5.52 18.09
N ALA A 168 31.56 -4.51 18.66
CA ALA A 168 32.31 -4.64 19.90
C ALA A 168 31.35 -4.77 21.09
N CYS A 169 30.72 -5.94 21.22
CA CYS A 169 29.79 -6.24 22.29
C CYS A 169 30.58 -6.66 23.54
N GLY A 170 30.22 -6.11 24.70
CA GLY A 170 30.80 -6.53 25.99
C GLY A 170 30.25 -7.88 26.47
N ASN A 171 29.16 -8.34 25.86
CA ASN A 171 28.46 -9.60 26.12
C ASN A 171 28.18 -10.35 24.81
N ARG A 172 27.87 -11.65 24.92
CA ARG A 172 27.68 -12.59 23.80
C ARG A 172 26.63 -12.14 22.77
N ASP A 173 25.56 -11.46 23.20
CA ASP A 173 24.38 -11.19 22.35
C ASP A 173 24.11 -9.71 22.05
N CYS A 174 25.03 -8.79 22.35
CA CYS A 174 24.91 -7.34 22.04
C CYS A 174 23.59 -6.66 22.50
N SER A 175 22.83 -7.31 23.39
CA SER A 175 21.46 -6.94 23.75
C SER A 175 21.39 -5.63 24.55
N ASP A 176 22.49 -5.26 25.18
CA ASP A 176 22.71 -3.99 25.86
C ASP A 176 22.78 -2.79 24.89
N GLN A 177 23.15 -3.03 23.63
CA GLN A 177 23.25 -1.98 22.61
C GLN A 177 21.90 -1.65 21.94
N TYR A 178 20.88 -2.50 22.07
CA TYR A 178 19.59 -2.31 21.40
C TYR A 178 18.43 -2.14 22.39
N HIS A 179 17.94 -0.91 22.55
CA HIS A 179 16.79 -0.62 23.39
C HIS A 179 15.47 -0.62 22.60
N VAL A 180 14.89 -1.81 22.36
CA VAL A 180 13.57 -1.91 21.72
C VAL A 180 12.47 -2.00 22.78
N LYS A 181 11.54 -1.04 22.76
CA LYS A 181 10.42 -1.00 23.72
C LYS A 181 9.48 -2.19 23.49
N GLY A 182 9.27 -3.02 24.52
CA GLY A 182 8.38 -4.19 24.48
C GLY A 182 9.07 -5.54 24.42
N PHE A 183 10.40 -5.59 24.32
CA PHE A 183 11.18 -6.83 24.39
C PHE A 183 11.88 -6.93 25.75
N SER A 184 11.98 -8.15 26.29
CA SER A 184 12.72 -8.43 27.52
C SER A 184 14.23 -8.27 27.27
N LYS A 185 14.95 -7.68 28.23
CA LYS A 185 16.41 -7.55 28.20
C LYS A 185 17.13 -8.75 28.80
N GLN A 186 16.39 -9.70 29.37
CA GLN A 186 16.96 -10.89 29.99
C GLN A 186 17.08 -11.98 28.93
N PRO A 187 18.27 -12.60 28.78
CA PRO A 187 18.43 -13.74 27.89
C PRO A 187 17.52 -14.86 28.36
N ASN A 188 16.80 -15.48 27.42
CA ASN A 188 15.99 -16.64 27.71
C ASN A 188 16.93 -17.84 27.86
N VAL A 189 16.76 -18.64 28.91
CA VAL A 189 17.62 -19.79 29.21
C VAL A 189 17.59 -20.82 28.07
N VAL A 190 16.46 -20.93 27.37
CA VAL A 190 16.32 -21.81 26.20
C VAL A 190 17.19 -21.33 25.03
N ASP A 191 17.20 -20.03 24.78
CA ASP A 191 17.98 -19.41 23.71
C ASP A 191 19.49 -19.57 23.99
N ASP A 192 19.89 -19.41 25.24
CA ASP A 192 21.30 -19.53 25.68
C ASP A 192 21.82 -20.97 25.50
N VAL A 193 21.00 -21.97 25.85
CA VAL A 193 21.34 -23.39 25.61
C VAL A 193 21.44 -23.71 24.12
N LEU A 194 20.53 -23.16 23.30
CA LEU A 194 20.56 -23.36 21.85
C LEU A 194 21.77 -22.67 21.20
N LEU A 195 22.14 -21.47 21.67
CA LEU A 195 23.34 -20.74 21.24
C LEU A 195 24.62 -21.45 21.65
N ASP A 196 24.69 -22.01 22.86
CA ASP A 196 25.89 -22.71 23.35
C ASP A 196 26.08 -24.08 22.72
N ALA A 197 24.99 -24.77 22.39
CA ALA A 197 25.03 -26.00 21.62
C ALA A 197 25.29 -25.79 20.11
N GLY A 198 25.35 -24.54 19.62
CA GLY A 198 25.43 -24.24 18.19
C GLY A 198 24.17 -24.64 17.40
N MET A 199 23.05 -24.78 18.09
CA MET A 199 21.79 -25.30 17.57
C MET A 199 20.78 -24.19 17.22
N TYR A 200 21.15 -22.92 17.36
CA TYR A 200 20.26 -21.78 17.08
C TYR A 200 19.79 -21.75 15.60
N ASP A 201 20.67 -22.07 14.64
CA ASP A 201 20.31 -22.19 13.22
C ASP A 201 19.62 -23.52 12.87
N SER A 202 19.52 -24.44 13.84
CA SER A 202 18.94 -25.78 13.62
C SER A 202 17.50 -25.90 14.09
N GLU A 203 16.85 -24.82 14.52
CA GLU A 203 15.43 -24.84 14.93
C GLU A 203 14.52 -25.47 13.88
N TRP A 204 14.75 -25.17 12.59
CA TRP A 204 13.99 -25.80 11.51
C TRP A 204 14.24 -27.31 11.44
N THR A 205 15.49 -27.75 11.61
CA THR A 205 15.91 -29.15 11.55
C THR A 205 15.41 -29.95 12.75
N ILE A 206 15.42 -29.37 13.95
CA ILE A 206 14.89 -29.99 15.17
C ILE A 206 13.37 -30.07 15.11
N ASN A 207 12.67 -28.99 14.74
CA ASN A 207 11.21 -29.00 14.68
C ASN A 207 10.69 -29.93 13.58
N THR A 208 11.38 -29.95 12.43
CA THR A 208 11.08 -30.90 11.35
C THR A 208 11.42 -32.34 11.76
N GLY A 209 12.58 -32.56 12.39
CA GLY A 209 13.04 -33.86 12.89
C GLY A 209 12.15 -34.45 13.98
N ALA A 210 11.70 -33.62 14.92
CA ALA A 210 10.77 -34.01 15.97
C ALA A 210 9.38 -34.33 15.39
N ARG A 211 8.90 -33.55 14.42
CA ARG A 211 7.65 -33.84 13.70
C ARG A 211 7.73 -35.12 12.88
N THR A 212 8.84 -35.37 12.19
CA THR A 212 9.01 -36.63 11.44
C THR A 212 9.14 -37.83 12.36
N LEU A 213 9.85 -37.72 13.48
CA LEU A 213 9.91 -38.78 14.50
C LEU A 213 8.55 -39.04 15.13
N LEU A 214 7.81 -38.01 15.52
CA LEU A 214 6.46 -38.15 16.06
C LEU A 214 5.53 -38.81 15.04
N ASN A 215 5.55 -38.37 13.78
CA ASN A 215 4.76 -39.00 12.72
C ASN A 215 5.19 -40.44 12.47
N TYR A 216 6.48 -40.75 12.51
CA TYR A 216 7.01 -42.11 12.35
C TYR A 216 6.57 -43.02 13.50
N PHE A 217 6.62 -42.54 14.74
CA PHE A 217 6.17 -43.31 15.91
C PHE A 217 4.66 -43.48 15.94
N LEU A 218 3.88 -42.45 15.56
CA LEU A 218 2.43 -42.56 15.49
C LEU A 218 1.97 -43.51 14.37
N THR A 219 2.64 -43.50 13.22
CA THR A 219 2.29 -44.39 12.09
C THR A 219 2.76 -45.83 12.31
N ASN A 220 3.96 -46.06 12.84
CA ASN A 220 4.43 -47.42 13.15
C ASN A 220 3.85 -48.00 14.45
N GLY A 221 3.46 -47.16 15.41
CA GLY A 221 2.71 -47.58 16.60
C GLY A 221 1.31 -48.10 16.25
N PHE A 222 0.66 -47.49 15.25
CA PHE A 222 -0.62 -47.99 14.72
C PHE A 222 -0.47 -49.29 13.90
N LEU A 223 0.62 -49.45 13.15
CA LEU A 223 0.85 -50.65 12.32
C LEU A 223 1.30 -51.89 13.12
N ASN A 224 1.91 -51.71 14.30
CA ASN A 224 2.28 -52.84 15.18
C ASN A 224 1.18 -53.22 16.20
N ALA A 225 0.04 -52.52 16.19
CA ALA A 225 -1.11 -52.78 17.07
C ALA A 225 -2.33 -53.38 16.33
N LEU A 226 -2.15 -53.76 15.07
CA LEU A 226 -3.08 -54.53 14.21
C LEU A 226 -2.49 -55.91 13.93
#